data_AF-A0A938GTF8-F1
#
_entry.id   AF-A0A938GTF8-F1
#
_cell.length_a   1.000
_cell.length_b   1.000
_cell.length_c   1.000
_cell.angle_alpha   90.00
_cell.angle_beta   90.00
_cell.angle_gamma   90.00
#
_symmetry.space_group_name_H-M   'P 1'
#
loop_
_entity.id
_entity.type
_entity.pdbx_description
1 polymer ?
#
loop_
_entity_poly.entity_id
_entity_poly.type
_entity_poly.pdbx_seq_one_letter_code
_entity_poly.pdbx_strand_id
1 'polypeptide(L)'
;SPVHVLLGLSFHGFAFTWTAVVAQMYLAERVEAAWRTRAQALLGLMTGGVGSLAGYLACGAWLTSCSYAGRTDWPKYWAGLSLPMAAILMFFLLTYRGKRQ
;
A
#
# COMPACT_ATOMS: atom_id res chain seq x y z
N SER A 1 21.77 14.80 3.43
CA SER A 1 22.37 13.52 2.98
C SER A 1 21.30 12.69 2.26
N PRO A 2 21.56 12.17 1.05
CA PRO A 2 20.61 11.40 0.25
C PRO A 2 20.26 10.01 0.84
N VAL A 3 21.02 9.56 1.84
CA VAL A 3 20.89 8.23 2.46
C VAL A 3 19.47 7.94 2.96
N HIS A 4 18.78 8.91 3.54
CA HIS A 4 17.41 8.72 4.05
C HIS A 4 16.40 8.36 2.95
N VAL A 5 16.54 8.97 1.77
CA VAL A 5 15.68 8.69 0.61
C VAL A 5 15.97 7.30 0.07
N LEU A 6 17.25 6.92 -0.01
CA LEU A 6 17.66 5.58 -0.45
C LEU A 6 17.14 4.49 0.48
N LEU A 7 17.30 4.67 1.80
CA LEU A 7 16.76 3.75 2.79
C LEU A 7 15.24 3.65 2.68
N GLY A 8 14.54 4.78 2.60
CA GLY A 8 13.09 4.81 2.44
C GLY A 8 12.62 4.05 1.19
N LEU A 9 13.29 4.26 0.07
CA LEU A 9 12.98 3.56 -1.18
C LEU A 9 13.24 2.05 -1.08
N SER A 10 14.36 1.64 -0.49
CA SER A 10 14.68 0.22 -0.29
C SER A 10 13.66 -0.48 0.63
N PHE A 11 13.31 0.14 1.76
CA PHE A 11 12.29 -0.39 2.67
C PHE A 11 10.92 -0.47 2.02
N HIS A 12 10.55 0.56 1.25
CA HIS A 12 9.29 0.55 0.51
C HIS A 12 9.25 -0.59 -0.51
N GLY A 13 10.30 -0.77 -1.32
CA GLY A 13 10.38 -1.85 -2.30
C GLY A 13 10.28 -3.23 -1.64
N PHE A 14 10.99 -3.44 -0.53
CA PHE A 14 10.90 -4.68 0.24
C PHE A 14 9.48 -4.95 0.75
N ALA A 15 8.85 -3.96 1.39
CA ALA A 15 7.48 -4.10 1.91
C ALA A 15 6.44 -4.34 0.80
N PHE A 16 6.59 -3.66 -0.33
CA PHE A 16 5.74 -3.82 -1.50
C PHE A 16 5.83 -5.26 -2.06
N THR A 17 7.04 -5.74 -2.35
CA THR A 17 7.25 -7.10 -2.87
C THR A 17 6.77 -8.15 -1.88
N TRP A 18 7.10 -7.98 -0.59
CA TRP A 18 6.67 -8.90 0.46
C TRP A 18 5.15 -9.03 0.50
N THR A 19 4.43 -7.90 0.55
CA THR A 19 2.97 -7.89 0.64
C THR A 19 2.34 -8.51 -0.60
N ALA A 20 2.89 -8.23 -1.79
CA ALA A 20 2.41 -8.80 -3.04
C ALA A 20 2.56 -10.34 -3.06
N VAL A 21 3.74 -10.86 -2.73
CA VAL A 21 4.01 -12.30 -2.74
C VAL A 21 3.20 -13.03 -1.67
N VAL A 22 3.13 -12.49 -0.45
CA VAL A 22 2.34 -13.10 0.64
C VAL A 22 0.85 -13.12 0.29
N ALA A 23 0.31 -12.06 -0.32
CA ALA A 23 -1.09 -12.04 -0.75
C ALA A 23 -1.37 -13.12 -1.83
N GLN A 24 -0.47 -13.27 -2.80
CA GLN A 24 -0.59 -14.30 -3.83
C GLN A 24 -0.54 -15.71 -3.25
N MET A 25 0.39 -15.97 -2.33
CA MET A 25 0.53 -17.26 -1.64
C MET A 25 -0.69 -17.59 -0.79
N TYR A 26 -1.15 -16.63 0.03
CA TYR A 26 -2.34 -16.78 0.86
C TYR A 26 -3.57 -17.12 0.02
N LEU A 27 -3.76 -16.42 -1.11
CA LEU A 27 -4.87 -16.69 -2.02
C LEU A 27 -4.78 -18.10 -2.63
N ALA A 28 -3.58 -18.54 -3.01
CA ALA A 28 -3.37 -19.88 -3.56
C ALA A 28 -3.67 -20.99 -2.54
N GLU A 29 -3.35 -20.78 -1.27
CA GLU A 29 -3.65 -21.72 -0.19
C GLU A 29 -5.15 -21.79 0.16
N ARG A 30 -5.85 -20.65 0.11
CA ARG A 30 -7.24 -20.54 0.56
C ARG A 30 -8.28 -20.83 -0.53
N VAL A 31 -7.90 -20.70 -1.81
CA VAL A 31 -8.82 -20.88 -2.95
C VAL A 31 -8.63 -22.26 -3.57
N GLU A 32 -9.75 -22.93 -3.87
CA GLU A 32 -9.77 -24.22 -4.56
C GLU A 32 -9.05 -24.16 -5.92
N ALA A 33 -8.35 -25.23 -6.28
CA ALA A 33 -7.48 -25.27 -7.46
C ALA A 33 -8.17 -24.80 -8.76
N ALA A 34 -9.44 -25.13 -8.96
CA ALA A 34 -10.22 -24.74 -10.14
C ALA A 34 -10.44 -23.20 -10.27
N TRP A 35 -10.37 -22.47 -9.15
CA TRP A 35 -10.66 -21.04 -9.11
C TRP A 35 -9.42 -20.14 -8.92
N ARG A 36 -8.25 -20.73 -8.63
CA ARG A 36 -7.02 -19.98 -8.30
C ARG A 36 -6.63 -18.98 -9.39
N THR A 37 -6.63 -19.37 -10.66
CA THR A 37 -6.25 -18.48 -11.75
C THR A 37 -7.17 -17.26 -11.84
N ARG A 38 -8.48 -17.45 -11.63
CA ARG A 38 -9.47 -16.37 -11.63
C ARG A 38 -9.27 -15.46 -10.43
N ALA A 39 -9.00 -16.02 -9.26
CA ALA A 39 -8.72 -15.26 -8.05
C ALA A 39 -7.45 -14.42 -8.18
N GLN A 40 -6.37 -14.97 -8.76
CA GLN A 40 -5.13 -14.23 -9.01
C GLN A 40 -5.32 -13.10 -10.03
N ALA A 41 -6.08 -13.34 -11.10
CA ALA A 41 -6.42 -12.32 -12.08
C ALA A 41 -7.23 -11.18 -11.45
N LEU A 42 -8.21 -11.51 -10.60
CA LEU A 42 -8.98 -10.51 -9.85
C LEU A 42 -8.12 -9.73 -8.87
N LEU A 43 -7.21 -10.41 -8.13
CA LEU A 43 -6.27 -9.74 -7.24
C LEU A 43 -5.40 -8.74 -8.00
N GLY A 44 -4.88 -9.13 -9.17
CA GLY A 44 -4.11 -8.24 -10.05
C GLY A 44 -4.93 -7.07 -10.57
N LEU A 45 -6.18 -7.29 -10.99
CA LEU A 45 -7.09 -6.22 -11.43
C LEU A 45 -7.41 -5.22 -10.31
N MET A 46 -7.67 -5.72 -9.10
CA MET A 46 -8.00 -4.89 -7.95
C MET A 46 -6.79 -4.08 -7.48
N THR A 47 -5.61 -4.68 -7.41
CA THR A 47 -4.40 -3.99 -6.93
C THR A 47 -3.79 -3.10 -8.01
N GLY A 48 -3.52 -3.65 -9.19
CA GLY A 48 -2.87 -2.95 -10.30
C GLY A 48 -3.78 -2.03 -11.09
N GLY A 49 -5.08 -2.34 -11.19
CA GLY A 49 -6.05 -1.53 -11.94
C GLY A 49 -6.79 -0.54 -11.05
N VAL A 50 -7.79 -1.03 -10.32
CA VAL A 50 -8.71 -0.18 -9.53
C VAL A 50 -7.96 0.56 -8.42
N GLY A 51 -7.12 -0.15 -7.66
CA GLY A 51 -6.32 0.39 -6.58
C GLY A 51 -5.36 1.48 -7.05
N SER A 52 -4.59 1.22 -8.11
CA SER A 52 -3.70 2.22 -8.71
C SER A 52 -4.46 3.46 -9.19
N LEU A 53 -5.57 3.29 -9.92
CA LEU A 53 -6.35 4.42 -10.43
C LEU A 53 -6.89 5.28 -9.28
N ALA A 54 -7.54 4.65 -8.29
CA ALA A 54 -8.05 5.35 -7.12
C ALA A 54 -6.92 6.06 -6.36
N GLY A 55 -5.77 5.40 -6.20
CA GLY A 55 -4.59 5.97 -5.57
C GLY A 55 -4.07 7.20 -6.31
N TYR A 56 -3.95 7.16 -7.64
CA TYR A 56 -3.49 8.30 -8.42
C TYR A 56 -4.45 9.49 -8.34
N LEU A 57 -5.76 9.25 -8.41
CA LEU A 57 -6.76 10.32 -8.27
C LEU A 57 -6.73 10.94 -6.87
N ALA A 58 -6.67 10.11 -5.83
CA ALA A 58 -6.59 10.57 -4.45
C ALA A 58 -5.30 11.35 -4.17
N CYS A 59 -4.14 10.83 -4.59
CA CYS A 59 -2.85 11.50 -4.46
C CYS A 59 -2.81 12.81 -5.26
N GLY A 60 -3.39 12.83 -6.46
CA GLY A 60 -3.49 14.05 -7.28
C GLY A 60 -4.31 15.14 -6.60
N ALA A 61 -5.50 14.79 -6.08
CA ALA A 61 -6.34 15.73 -5.32
C ALA A 61 -5.69 16.19 -4.01
N TRP A 62 -4.94 15.32 -3.35
CA TRP A 62 -4.17 15.68 -2.16
C TRP A 62 -3.01 16.61 -2.48
N LEU A 63 -2.31 16.37 -3.59
CA LEU A 63 -1.21 17.20 -4.06
C LEU A 63 -1.65 18.62 -4.40
N THR A 64 -2.80 18.79 -5.06
CA THR A 64 -3.37 20.12 -5.33
C THR A 64 -3.71 20.85 -4.04
N SER A 65 -4.22 20.14 -3.03
CA SER A 65 -4.51 20.69 -1.70
C SER A 65 -3.26 21.06 -0.89
N CYS A 66 -2.12 20.42 -1.19
CA CYS A 66 -0.82 20.68 -0.56
C CYS A 66 0.04 21.70 -1.33
N SER A 67 -0.44 22.18 -2.48
CA SER A 67 0.28 23.13 -3.34
C SER A 67 -0.41 24.49 -3.30
N TYR A 68 0.34 25.54 -2.98
CA TYR A 68 -0.15 26.92 -2.97
C TYR A 68 0.81 27.83 -3.73
N ALA A 69 0.29 28.68 -4.61
CA ALA A 69 1.06 29.68 -5.38
C ALA A 69 2.33 29.11 -6.06
N GLY A 70 2.25 27.90 -6.64
CA GLY A 70 3.36 27.28 -7.36
C GLY A 70 4.42 26.60 -6.48
N ARG A 71 4.23 26.54 -5.15
CA ARG A 71 5.09 25.79 -4.23
C ARG A 71 4.30 24.67 -3.55
N THR A 72 4.86 23.46 -3.58
CA THR A 72 4.31 22.29 -2.90
C THR A 72 4.94 22.13 -1.51
N ASP A 73 4.10 22.00 -0.49
CA ASP A 73 4.52 21.65 0.87
C ASP A 73 4.74 20.13 0.96
N TRP A 74 5.98 19.70 0.68
CA TRP A 74 6.36 18.29 0.71
C TRP A 74 6.20 17.64 2.09
N PRO A 75 6.64 18.25 3.21
CA PRO A 75 6.38 17.69 4.54
C PRO A 75 4.89 17.42 4.80
N LYS A 76 4.00 18.38 4.49
CA LYS A 76 2.55 18.20 4.66
C LYS A 76 1.99 17.09 3.76
N TYR A 77 2.44 17.04 2.51
CA TYR A 77 2.03 16.02 1.55
C TYR A 77 2.36 14.60 2.05
N TRP A 78 3.63 14.36 2.43
CA TRP A 78 4.09 13.06 2.91
C TRP A 78 3.47 12.68 4.26
N ALA A 79 3.27 13.65 5.16
CA ALA A 79 2.56 13.41 6.42
C ALA A 79 1.11 12.97 6.17
N GLY A 80 0.41 13.60 5.22
CA GLY A 80 -0.93 13.21 4.80
C GLY A 80 -1.00 11.78 4.27
N LEU A 81 -0.03 11.34 3.47
CA LEU A 81 0.04 9.97 2.96
C LEU A 81 0.42 8.94 4.03
N SER A 82 1.13 9.36 5.09
CA SER A 82 1.50 8.46 6.19
C SER A 82 0.32 8.09 7.09
N LEU A 83 -0.69 8.97 7.21
CA LEU A 83 -1.88 8.77 8.03
C LEU A 83 -2.67 7.48 7.71
N PRO A 84 -3.06 7.20 6.45
CA PRO A 84 -3.77 5.97 6.13
C PRO A 84 -2.91 4.72 6.41
N MET A 85 -1.60 4.79 6.19
CA MET A 85 -0.71 3.66 6.52
C MET A 85 -0.64 3.42 8.03
N ALA A 86 -0.54 4.51 8.81
CA ALA A 86 -0.60 4.44 10.28
C ALA A 86 -1.94 3.89 10.77
N ALA A 87 -3.05 4.26 10.13
CA ALA A 87 -4.38 3.74 10.45
C ALA A 87 -4.48 2.23 10.17
N ILE A 88 -3.97 1.74 9.05
CA ILE A 88 -3.91 0.30 8.73
C ILE A 88 -3.04 -0.44 9.75
N LEU A 89 -1.88 0.12 10.10
CA LEU A 89 -1.01 -0.46 11.12
C LEU A 89 -1.70 -0.53 12.49
N MET A 90 -2.34 0.56 12.93
CA MET A 90 -3.10 0.58 14.18
C MET A 90 -4.24 -0.45 14.15
N PHE A 91 -5.00 -0.52 13.05
CA PHE A 91 -6.05 -1.52 12.88
C PHE A 91 -5.48 -2.93 13.02
N PHE A 92 -4.35 -3.23 12.36
CA PHE A 92 -3.68 -4.52 12.48
C PHE A 92 -3.24 -4.79 13.93
N LEU A 93 -2.59 -3.85 14.60
CA LEU A 93 -2.15 -4.03 15.99
C LEU A 93 -3.32 -4.29 16.96
N LEU A 94 -4.48 -3.68 16.73
CA LEU A 94 -5.68 -3.87 17.55
C LEU A 94 -6.43 -5.17 17.24
N THR A 95 -6.46 -5.59 15.98
CA THR A 95 -7.20 -6.79 15.53
C THR A 95 -6.35 -8.06 15.56
N TYR A 96 -5.03 -7.93 15.54
CA TYR A 96 -4.10 -9.04 15.60
C TYR A 96 -4.16 -9.72 16.97
N ARG A 97 -4.97 -10.77 17.04
CA ARG A 97 -4.96 -11.72 18.15
C ARG A 97 -3.89 -12.76 17.86
N GLY A 98 -2.66 -12.50 18.30
CA GLY A 98 -1.58 -13.48 18.24
C GLY A 98 -2.04 -14.79 18.89
N LYS A 99 -1.97 -15.89 18.14
CA LYS A 99 -2.05 -17.22 18.75
C LYS A 99 -0.82 -17.35 19.64
N ARG A 100 -1.00 -17.26 20.97
CA ARG A 100 -0.04 -17.82 21.92
C ARG A 100 0.07 -19.31 21.59
N GLN A 101 1.17 -19.70 20.96
CA GLN A 101 1.61 -21.09 21.00
C GLN A 101 2.11 -21.40 22.40
#